data_AF-A0A7Y8GRG7-F1
#
_entry.id   AF-A0A7Y8GRG7-F1
#
_cell.length_a   1.000
_cell.length_b   1.000
_cell.length_c   1.000
_cell.angle_alpha   90.00
_cell.angle_beta   90.00
_cell.angle_gamma   90.00
#
_symmetry.space_group_name_H-M   'P 1'
#
loop_
_entity.id
_entity.type
_entity.pdbx_description
1 polymer ?
#
loop_
_entity_poly.entity_id
_entity_poly.type
_entity_poly.pdbx_seq_one_letter_code
_entity_poly.pdbx_strand_id
1 'polypeptide(L)'
;MDRRYRKKMDAYWSREERKAALRVEDWARSEWFNYSHTHPDWWGKGNRSIEDRVSAAKIAIRLLGRLDEALRERELKTQCWVMLCADTAYDAVFVHSPNPYESVFPYVFPDARWDQDVPEWLERIVSAEQYVIGVGVREDKPCYFIRPRGEASHQG
;
A
#
# COMPACT_ATOMS: atom_id res chain seq x y z
N MET A 1 16.86 11.73 -16.81
CA MET A 1 17.43 11.48 -15.47
C MET A 1 18.89 10.99 -15.59
N ASP A 2 19.83 11.68 -14.93
CA ASP A 2 21.26 11.34 -14.93
C ASP A 2 21.56 9.96 -14.30
N ARG A 3 22.58 9.27 -14.80
CA ARG A 3 22.98 7.92 -14.39
C ARG A 3 23.39 7.88 -12.91
N ARG A 4 24.10 8.90 -12.43
CA ARG A 4 24.53 8.98 -11.02
C ARG A 4 23.33 9.17 -10.09
N TYR A 5 22.38 10.01 -10.50
CA TYR A 5 21.12 10.16 -9.76
C TYR A 5 20.36 8.84 -9.67
N ARG A 6 20.16 8.15 -10.81
CA ARG A 6 19.44 6.87 -10.85
C ARG A 6 20.05 5.84 -9.91
N LYS A 7 21.37 5.63 -9.99
CA LYS A 7 22.08 4.71 -9.09
C LYS A 7 21.90 5.07 -7.60
N LYS A 8 21.90 6.36 -7.28
CA LYS A 8 21.67 6.83 -5.90
C LYS A 8 20.24 6.53 -5.45
N MET A 9 19.25 6.74 -6.32
CA MET A 9 17.84 6.46 -6.03
C MET A 9 17.58 4.95 -5.93
N ASP A 10 18.16 4.13 -6.80
CA ASP A 10 18.04 2.67 -6.73
C ASP A 10 18.55 2.13 -5.39
N ALA A 11 19.70 2.64 -4.92
CA ALA A 11 20.25 2.29 -3.61
C ALA A 11 19.39 2.80 -2.44
N TYR A 12 18.77 3.98 -2.58
CA TYR A 12 17.82 4.50 -1.61
C TYR A 12 16.58 3.59 -1.53
N TRP A 13 15.96 3.31 -2.66
CA TRP A 13 14.75 2.49 -2.78
C TRP A 13 14.97 1.07 -2.26
N SER A 14 16.10 0.45 -2.60
CA SER A 14 16.45 -0.89 -2.11
C SER A 14 16.60 -0.93 -0.58
N ARG A 15 17.09 0.16 0.03
CA ARG A 15 17.22 0.24 1.49
C ARG A 15 15.87 0.46 2.16
N GLU A 16 15.05 1.37 1.65
CA GLU A 16 13.73 1.64 2.24
C GLU A 16 12.78 0.44 2.08
N GLU A 17 12.79 -0.24 0.93
CA GLU A 17 12.06 -1.49 0.73
C GLU A 17 12.48 -2.56 1.74
N ARG A 18 13.79 -2.74 1.99
CA ARG A 18 14.28 -3.71 2.97
C ARG A 18 13.77 -3.40 4.38
N LYS A 19 13.81 -2.14 4.81
CA LYS A 19 13.31 -1.76 6.15
C LYS A 19 11.81 -2.00 6.28
N ALA A 20 11.04 -1.64 5.26
CA ALA A 20 9.59 -1.84 5.25
C ALA A 20 9.23 -3.33 5.17
N ALA A 21 9.97 -4.14 4.41
CA ALA A 21 9.78 -5.59 4.35
C ALA A 21 10.01 -6.27 5.71
N LEU A 22 11.09 -5.91 6.42
CA LEU A 22 11.33 -6.42 7.77
C LEU A 22 10.20 -6.07 8.73
N ARG A 23 9.58 -4.88 8.57
CA ARG A 23 8.43 -4.47 9.37
C ARG A 23 7.17 -5.31 9.05
N VAL A 24 6.90 -5.53 7.76
CA VAL A 24 5.80 -6.38 7.29
C VAL A 24 5.94 -7.82 7.80
N GLU A 25 7.15 -8.38 7.71
CA GLU A 25 7.46 -9.73 8.22
C GLU A 25 7.29 -9.81 9.74
N ASP A 26 7.61 -8.74 10.47
CA ASP A 26 7.41 -8.67 11.91
C ASP A 26 5.94 -8.63 12.30
N TRP A 27 5.14 -7.83 11.60
CA TRP A 27 3.70 -7.80 11.78
C TRP A 27 3.03 -9.12 11.48
N ALA A 28 3.46 -9.86 10.46
CA ALA A 28 2.86 -11.16 10.15
C ALA A 28 2.84 -12.12 11.36
N ARG A 29 3.71 -11.91 12.36
CA ARG A 29 3.77 -12.67 13.62
C ARG A 29 2.93 -12.09 14.77
N SER A 30 2.27 -10.95 14.58
CA SER A 30 1.46 -10.28 15.60
C SER A 30 0.10 -10.98 15.77
N GLU A 31 -0.45 -10.93 16.98
CA GLU A 31 -1.73 -11.57 17.30
C GLU A 31 -2.93 -10.89 16.63
N TRP A 32 -2.88 -9.57 16.48
CA TRP A 32 -3.93 -8.74 15.89
C TRP A 32 -3.34 -7.44 15.32
N PHE A 33 -4.16 -6.71 14.55
CA PHE A 33 -3.76 -5.48 13.86
C PHE A 33 -4.81 -4.38 14.00
N ASN A 34 -4.41 -3.23 14.55
CA ASN A 34 -5.25 -2.03 14.63
C ASN A 34 -4.67 -0.96 13.70
N TYR A 35 -5.03 -1.02 12.42
CA TYR A 35 -4.50 -0.15 11.35
C TYR A 35 -2.96 -0.07 11.34
N SER A 36 -2.28 -1.19 11.58
CA SER A 36 -0.82 -1.26 11.58
C SER A 36 -0.29 -0.94 10.18
N HIS A 37 0.68 -0.04 10.05
CA HIS A 37 1.16 0.41 8.74
C HIS A 37 2.59 0.96 8.73
N THR A 38 3.18 0.99 7.53
CA THR A 38 4.53 1.52 7.27
C THR A 38 4.53 2.27 5.96
N HIS A 39 5.36 3.31 5.92
CA HIS A 39 5.58 4.10 4.73
C HIS A 39 6.82 3.60 3.98
N PRO A 40 6.73 3.26 2.68
CA PRO A 40 7.89 2.92 1.88
C PRO A 40 8.74 4.14 1.50
N ASP A 41 8.21 5.36 1.65
CA ASP A 41 8.92 6.60 1.35
C ASP A 41 8.71 7.69 2.41
N TRP A 42 9.10 7.42 3.66
CA TRP A 42 9.01 8.37 4.79
C TRP A 42 9.51 9.80 4.50
N TRP A 43 10.41 9.97 3.53
CA TRP A 43 11.03 11.26 3.22
C TRP A 43 10.50 11.93 1.94
N GLY A 44 9.42 11.42 1.36
CA GLY A 44 8.78 12.00 0.17
C GLY A 44 9.73 12.12 -1.03
N LYS A 45 10.70 11.20 -1.18
CA LYS A 45 11.65 11.22 -2.30
C LYS A 45 10.98 10.90 -3.63
N GLY A 46 9.88 10.16 -3.59
CA GLY A 46 9.01 9.87 -4.72
C GLY A 46 8.41 11.12 -5.36
N ASN A 47 8.24 12.22 -4.61
CA ASN A 47 7.71 13.48 -5.13
C ASN A 47 8.63 14.20 -6.13
N ARG A 48 9.87 13.73 -6.32
CA ARG A 48 10.88 14.43 -7.14
C ARG A 48 10.69 14.24 -8.63
N SER A 49 10.16 13.11 -9.05
CA SER A 49 9.88 12.81 -10.46
C SER A 49 8.85 11.70 -10.58
N ILE A 50 8.24 11.56 -11.76
CA ILE A 50 7.29 10.48 -12.01
C ILE A 50 7.95 9.09 -11.86
N GLU A 51 9.22 8.95 -12.25
CA GLU A 51 9.96 7.69 -12.10
C GLU A 51 10.18 7.31 -10.63
N ASP A 52 10.46 8.30 -9.77
CA ASP A 52 10.61 8.08 -8.33
C ASP A 52 9.26 7.78 -7.66
N ARG A 53 8.16 8.45 -8.09
CA ARG A 53 6.79 8.13 -7.67
C ARG A 53 6.40 6.70 -8.02
N VAL A 54 6.65 6.29 -9.27
CA VAL A 54 6.40 4.93 -9.74
C VAL A 54 7.24 3.92 -8.95
N SER A 55 8.48 4.26 -8.59
CA SER A 55 9.34 3.38 -7.77
C SER A 55 8.78 3.19 -6.36
N ALA A 56 8.35 4.27 -5.69
CA ALA A 56 7.70 4.19 -4.38
C ALA A 56 6.42 3.34 -4.42
N ALA A 57 5.55 3.57 -5.41
CA ALA A 57 4.32 2.82 -5.58
C ALA A 57 4.58 1.33 -5.84
N LYS A 58 5.55 0.99 -6.70
CA LYS A 58 5.94 -0.41 -6.95
C LYS A 58 6.45 -1.10 -5.69
N ILE A 59 7.19 -0.40 -4.82
CA ILE A 59 7.62 -0.95 -3.53
C ILE A 59 6.41 -1.23 -2.65
N ALA A 60 5.47 -0.28 -2.53
CA ALA A 60 4.25 -0.44 -1.75
C ALA A 60 3.45 -1.68 -2.20
N ILE A 61 3.25 -1.85 -3.51
CA ILE A 61 2.51 -2.98 -4.10
C ILE A 61 3.24 -4.32 -3.85
N ARG A 62 4.58 -4.35 -3.97
CA ARG A 62 5.34 -5.58 -3.64
C ARG A 62 5.22 -5.94 -2.16
N LEU A 63 5.26 -4.95 -1.27
CA LEU A 63 5.07 -5.15 0.16
C LEU A 63 3.66 -5.64 0.48
N LEU A 64 2.64 -5.14 -0.21
CA LEU A 64 1.27 -5.64 -0.10
C LEU A 64 1.19 -7.13 -0.45
N GLY A 65 1.76 -7.54 -1.59
CA GLY A 65 1.77 -8.94 -1.99
C GLY A 65 2.46 -9.85 -0.97
N ARG A 66 3.60 -9.41 -0.41
CA ARG A 66 4.31 -10.15 0.65
C ARG A 66 3.50 -10.24 1.94
N LEU A 67 2.83 -9.15 2.32
CA LEU A 67 2.00 -9.11 3.51
C LEU A 67 0.78 -10.02 3.36
N ASP A 68 0.06 -9.92 2.23
CA ASP A 68 -1.07 -10.80 1.89
C ASP A 68 -0.64 -12.27 1.93
N GLU A 69 0.45 -12.64 1.24
CA GLU A 69 0.99 -14.00 1.26
C GLU A 69 1.31 -14.49 2.68
N ALA A 70 2.00 -13.68 3.49
CA ALA A 70 2.35 -14.04 4.85
C ALA A 70 1.13 -14.16 5.79
N LEU A 71 0.02 -13.50 5.48
CA LEU A 71 -1.20 -13.54 6.28
C LEU A 71 -2.17 -14.66 5.87
N ARG A 72 -2.10 -15.15 4.63
CA ARG A 72 -3.00 -16.22 4.11
C ARG A 72 -2.93 -17.52 4.90
N GLU A 73 -1.78 -17.83 5.49
CA GLU A 73 -1.60 -19.05 6.29
C GLU A 73 -2.18 -18.93 7.71
N ARG A 74 -2.70 -17.75 8.09
CA ARG A 74 -3.23 -17.51 9.42
C ARG A 74 -4.73 -17.79 9.50
N GLU A 75 -5.16 -18.36 10.62
CA GLU A 75 -6.58 -18.50 10.96
C GLU A 75 -7.26 -17.14 11.27
N LEU A 76 -6.46 -16.10 11.49
CA LEU A 76 -6.95 -14.75 11.78
C LEU A 76 -7.49 -14.09 10.51
N LYS A 77 -8.74 -13.62 10.57
CA LYS A 77 -9.29 -12.74 9.53
C LYS A 77 -8.48 -11.45 9.46
N THR A 78 -7.93 -11.17 8.29
CA THR A 78 -7.13 -9.98 8.03
C THR A 78 -7.62 -9.27 6.78
N GLN A 79 -7.27 -7.99 6.69
CA GLN A 79 -7.47 -7.15 5.54
C GLN A 79 -6.20 -6.34 5.35
N CYS A 80 -5.69 -6.27 4.11
CA CYS A 80 -4.50 -5.49 3.80
C CYS A 80 -4.71 -4.61 2.57
N TRP A 81 -4.08 -3.44 2.56
CA TRP A 81 -4.18 -2.53 1.43
C TRP A 81 -2.98 -1.60 1.37
N VAL A 82 -2.82 -0.96 0.23
CA VAL A 82 -1.94 0.17 0.01
C VAL A 82 -2.79 1.42 -0.13
N MET A 83 -2.32 2.52 0.45
CA MET A 83 -2.80 3.86 0.19
C MET A 83 -1.68 4.63 -0.51
N LEU A 84 -1.95 5.19 -1.68
CA LEU A 84 -1.03 6.09 -2.40
C LEU A 84 -1.61 7.50 -2.40
N CYS A 85 -0.99 8.43 -1.68
CA CYS A 85 -1.44 9.83 -1.57
C CYS A 85 -0.69 10.71 -2.57
N ALA A 86 -1.13 11.94 -2.80
CA ALA A 86 -0.40 12.85 -3.70
C ALA A 86 1.04 13.16 -3.25
N ASP A 87 1.29 13.16 -1.93
CA ASP A 87 2.65 13.18 -1.36
C ASP A 87 3.04 11.75 -0.97
N THR A 88 4.15 11.26 -1.53
CA THR A 88 4.65 9.90 -1.33
C THR A 88 5.09 9.63 0.11
N ALA A 89 5.30 10.66 0.93
CA ALA A 89 5.53 10.49 2.37
C ALA A 89 4.32 9.89 3.10
N TYR A 90 3.11 10.05 2.55
CA TYR A 90 1.90 9.46 3.09
C TYR A 90 1.49 8.16 2.38
N ASP A 91 2.28 7.70 1.40
CA ASP A 91 2.08 6.36 0.86
C ASP A 91 2.32 5.35 1.97
N ALA A 92 1.44 4.35 2.13
CA ALA A 92 1.55 3.37 3.20
C ALA A 92 0.93 2.03 2.82
N VAL A 93 1.49 0.97 3.41
CA VAL A 93 0.95 -0.40 3.39
C VAL A 93 0.33 -0.66 4.75
N PHE A 94 -0.92 -1.09 4.77
CA PHE A 94 -1.73 -1.31 5.96
C PHE A 94 -2.10 -2.78 6.13
N VAL A 95 -2.28 -3.18 7.39
CA VAL A 95 -2.99 -4.40 7.78
C VAL A 95 -3.94 -4.09 8.94
N HIS A 96 -5.10 -4.72 8.91
CA HIS A 96 -6.11 -4.64 9.94
C HIS A 96 -6.74 -6.02 10.20
N SER A 97 -7.20 -6.24 11.43
CA SER A 97 -7.96 -7.41 11.86
C SER A 97 -8.96 -7.02 12.95
N PRO A 98 -9.91 -7.91 13.31
CA PRO A 98 -10.55 -7.82 14.62
C PRO A 98 -9.46 -7.73 15.70
N ASN A 99 -9.68 -6.87 16.69
CA ASN A 99 -8.68 -6.57 17.70
C ASN A 99 -9.35 -6.08 19.00
N PRO A 100 -8.62 -6.06 20.14
CA PRO A 100 -9.18 -5.68 21.45
C PRO A 100 -9.63 -4.22 21.59
N TYR A 101 -9.26 -3.34 20.66
CA TYR A 101 -9.71 -1.95 20.67
C TYR A 101 -11.05 -1.76 19.97
N GLU A 102 -11.68 -2.85 19.50
CA GLU A 102 -13.00 -2.86 18.88
C GLU A 102 -13.14 -1.89 17.69
N SER A 103 -12.02 -1.59 17.02
CA SER A 103 -12.08 -0.82 15.77
C SER A 103 -12.81 -1.62 14.68
N VAL A 104 -13.57 -0.89 13.85
CA VAL A 104 -14.47 -1.48 12.86
C VAL A 104 -13.69 -2.32 11.86
N PHE A 105 -14.00 -3.62 11.83
CA PHE A 105 -13.44 -4.58 10.89
C PHE A 105 -14.54 -5.23 10.04
N PRO A 106 -14.36 -5.35 8.71
CA PRO A 106 -13.23 -4.81 7.94
C PRO A 106 -13.26 -3.27 7.90
N TYR A 107 -12.10 -2.67 7.59
CA TYR A 107 -12.05 -1.25 7.27
C TYR A 107 -12.94 -0.99 6.06
N VAL A 108 -13.91 -0.11 6.25
CA VAL A 108 -14.70 0.47 5.18
C VAL A 108 -13.92 1.65 4.61
N PHE A 109 -13.86 1.76 3.29
CA PHE A 109 -13.21 2.87 2.60
C PHE A 109 -14.27 3.92 2.22
N PRO A 110 -14.73 4.79 3.15
CA PRO A 110 -15.91 5.63 2.94
C PRO A 110 -15.77 6.56 1.73
N ASP A 111 -14.55 7.03 1.48
CA ASP A 111 -14.27 7.99 0.41
C ASP A 111 -13.78 7.33 -0.88
N ALA A 112 -13.62 6.00 -0.91
CA ALA A 112 -13.10 5.30 -2.08
C ALA A 112 -14.23 4.88 -3.03
N ARG A 113 -14.12 5.34 -4.26
CA ARG A 113 -14.92 4.88 -5.40
C ARG A 113 -14.14 3.81 -6.15
N TRP A 114 -14.75 2.64 -6.29
CA TRP A 114 -14.17 1.50 -7.02
C TRP A 114 -14.54 1.59 -8.50
N ASP A 115 -13.82 0.84 -9.34
CA ASP A 115 -14.08 0.76 -10.79
C ASP A 115 -14.08 2.14 -11.50
N GLN A 116 -13.14 2.99 -11.09
CA GLN A 116 -12.91 4.31 -11.69
C GLN A 116 -11.68 4.27 -12.59
N ASP A 117 -11.61 5.20 -13.55
CA ASP A 117 -10.39 5.46 -14.31
C ASP A 117 -9.27 5.93 -13.38
N VAL A 118 -8.07 5.40 -13.58
CA VAL A 118 -6.87 5.79 -12.82
C VAL A 118 -5.76 6.22 -13.78
N PRO A 119 -4.74 6.94 -13.33
CA PRO A 119 -3.65 7.37 -14.21
C PRO A 119 -2.93 6.17 -14.85
N GLU A 120 -2.56 6.30 -16.14
CA GLU A 120 -1.89 5.25 -16.93
C GLU A 120 -0.68 4.63 -16.20
N TRP A 121 0.13 5.44 -15.50
CA TRP A 121 1.30 4.92 -14.79
C TRP A 121 0.94 3.93 -13.69
N LEU A 122 -0.24 4.07 -13.07
CA LEU A 122 -0.72 3.20 -12.00
C LEU A 122 -1.29 1.90 -12.60
N GLU A 123 -2.08 2.00 -13.67
CA GLU A 123 -2.59 0.85 -14.42
C GLU A 123 -1.45 -0.07 -14.90
N ARG A 124 -0.34 0.53 -15.32
CA ARG A 124 0.83 -0.21 -15.83
C ARG A 124 1.62 -0.97 -14.76
N ILE A 125 1.39 -0.71 -13.48
CA ILE A 125 2.16 -1.33 -12.38
C ILE A 125 1.29 -2.18 -11.44
N VAL A 126 -0.03 -2.06 -11.50
CA VAL A 126 -0.96 -2.86 -10.70
C VAL A 126 -1.56 -3.96 -11.56
N SER A 127 -1.41 -5.22 -11.15
CA SER A 127 -2.07 -6.34 -11.82
C SER A 127 -3.57 -6.31 -11.53
N ALA A 128 -4.39 -6.10 -12.57
CA ALA A 128 -5.85 -6.11 -12.44
C ALA A 128 -6.41 -7.49 -12.05
N GLU A 129 -5.68 -8.57 -12.34
CA GLU A 129 -6.03 -9.93 -11.92
C GLU A 129 -5.89 -10.10 -10.40
N GLN A 130 -4.86 -9.51 -9.81
CA GLN A 130 -4.51 -9.68 -8.39
C GLN A 130 -5.12 -8.62 -7.48
N TYR A 131 -5.37 -7.41 -7.99
CA TYR A 131 -5.74 -6.26 -7.18
C TYR A 131 -6.94 -5.50 -7.76
N VAL A 132 -7.62 -4.76 -6.89
CA VAL A 132 -8.60 -3.73 -7.25
C VAL A 132 -8.11 -2.37 -6.77
N ILE A 133 -8.40 -1.32 -7.55
CA ILE A 133 -8.02 0.06 -7.24
C ILE A 133 -9.29 0.86 -6.93
N GLY A 134 -9.28 1.55 -5.80
CA GLY A 134 -10.27 2.56 -5.43
C GLY A 134 -9.65 3.95 -5.50
N VAL A 135 -10.44 4.94 -5.90
CA VAL A 135 -10.06 6.34 -5.95
C VAL A 135 -10.81 7.09 -4.86
N GLY A 136 -10.06 7.73 -3.95
CA GLY A 136 -10.62 8.66 -2.98
C GLY A 136 -9.92 10.01 -3.04
N VAL A 137 -10.31 10.90 -2.13
CA VAL A 137 -9.76 12.25 -2.02
C VAL A 137 -9.30 12.47 -0.59
N ARG A 138 -8.07 12.97 -0.42
CA ARG A 138 -7.56 13.49 0.86
C ARG A 138 -6.98 14.87 0.62
N GLU A 139 -7.37 15.85 1.43
CA GLU A 139 -6.90 17.23 1.32
C GLU A 139 -7.04 17.78 -0.12
N ASP A 140 -8.21 17.55 -0.74
CA ASP A 140 -8.53 17.93 -2.12
C ASP A 140 -7.62 17.33 -3.20
N LYS A 141 -6.82 16.32 -2.86
CA LYS A 141 -5.93 15.60 -3.78
C LYS A 141 -6.32 14.14 -3.92
N PRO A 142 -6.14 13.55 -5.11
CA PRO A 142 -6.47 12.14 -5.32
C PRO A 142 -5.59 11.24 -4.45
N CYS A 143 -6.23 10.20 -3.93
CA CYS A 143 -5.60 9.11 -3.19
C CYS A 143 -6.08 7.78 -3.78
N TYR A 144 -5.17 6.82 -3.94
CA TYR A 144 -5.47 5.51 -4.52
C TYR A 144 -5.38 4.43 -3.45
N PHE A 145 -6.42 3.64 -3.32
CA PHE A 145 -6.48 2.48 -2.44
C PHE A 145 -6.32 1.21 -3.28
N ILE A 146 -5.33 0.38 -2.97
CA ILE A 146 -5.06 -0.85 -3.71
C ILE A 146 -5.16 -2.01 -2.73
N ARG A 147 -5.96 -3.02 -3.03
CA ARG A 147 -6.12 -4.20 -2.16
C ARG A 147 -6.23 -5.48 -2.98
N PRO A 148 -5.93 -6.66 -2.38
CA PRO A 148 -6.10 -7.93 -3.06
C PRO A 148 -7.54 -8.14 -3.56
N ARG A 149 -7.68 -8.72 -4.75
CA ARG A 149 -8.97 -9.13 -5.30
C ARG A 149 -9.46 -10.37 -4.54
N GLY A 150 -10.75 -10.40 -4.23
CA GLY A 150 -11.36 -11.50 -3.47
C GLY A 150 -11.46 -11.26 -1.96
N GLU A 151 -10.82 -10.21 -1.42
CA GLU A 151 -11.20 -9.68 -0.11
C GLU A 151 -12.58 -9.04 -0.23
N ALA A 152 -13.62 -9.74 0.25
CA ALA A 152 -15.01 -9.31 0.10
C ALA A 152 -15.22 -7.91 0.69
N SER A 153 -15.60 -6.97 -0.16
CA SER A 153 -16.33 -5.79 0.30
C SER A 153 -17.74 -6.24 0.56
N HIS A 154 -18.07 -6.57 1.80
CA HIS A 154 -19.48 -6.59 2.17
C HIS A 154 -19.96 -5.13 2.18
N GLN A 155 -20.34 -4.63 1.01
CA GLN A 155 -21.25 -3.49 0.90
C GLN A 155 -22.64 -4.09 1.06
N GLY A 156 -23.20 -3.95 2.25
CA GLY A 156 -24.64 -4.12 2.51
C GLY A 156 -25.39 -2.84 2.23
#